data_AF-A0A1S3VDU1-F1
#
_entry.id   AF-A0A1S3VDU1-F1
#
_cell.length_a   1.000
_cell.length_b   1.000
_cell.length_c   1.000
_cell.angle_alpha   90.00
_cell.angle_beta   90.00
_cell.angle_gamma   90.00
#
_symmetry.space_group_name_H-M   'P 1'
#
loop_
_entity.id
_entity.type
_entity.pdbx_description
1 polymer ?
#
loop_
_entity_poly.entity_id
_entity_poly.type
_entity_poly.pdbx_seq_one_letter_code
_entity_poly.pdbx_strand_id
1 'polypeptide(L)'
;MIGIWGMGGSGKTTIVKAIYNRIYRQFIGKSFIENIRHEGYIALQENLLSDVLKSKFKVKSVGMGRTMIQNRFSRKKLLIVLDDVNEFAKLENLCGSREWFGQGTVIIITTRDFQLLKQLRVNYVYKMHLLNENESLELFSWHAFRDAIPKKEWSELARNVVVYCGGLPLALEFLGSYLCDKTIEVWKSVLLKLQRIPPDELLSVLKISFEDLHDAEKNIFLDVCCFFIGKEREYVTEILNGCGLNADIGITVLIERGLIKVERNNKLQMHPLLQEMGREIIRQECPEKPGKRSRLWFQDDVEDVLKENTGTEAILSLKSDSSIGDCLESRAFKEMKRLRLLQLDHVQLSGDLGHISKQLRWICWRGFRYRYIPKNFHLENVIAIDLKRSLLHLVWQGRVVLERLKFLNLSHSKYLKETPDFSGLPSLEQLILKDCARLRKVHPSIGVLSNIRVINLEDCTSLRYLPREIYKLRSLKTLILSGCSNLRSREKI
;
A
#
# COMPACT_ATOMS: atom_id res chain seq x y z
N MET A 1 29.49 -6.55 8.71
CA MET A 1 28.47 -5.48 8.56
C MET A 1 27.09 -6.11 8.69
N ILE A 2 26.26 -5.55 9.57
CA ILE A 2 24.89 -6.00 9.84
C ILE A 2 23.96 -4.83 9.52
N GLY A 3 22.95 -5.06 8.69
CA GLY A 3 21.89 -4.09 8.44
C GLY A 3 20.67 -4.39 9.29
N ILE A 4 20.05 -3.36 9.87
CA ILE A 4 18.76 -3.44 10.53
C ILE A 4 17.77 -2.60 9.73
N TRP A 5 16.76 -3.26 9.19
CA TRP A 5 15.78 -2.64 8.30
C TRP A 5 14.37 -2.71 8.89
N GLY A 6 13.61 -1.62 8.75
CA GLY A 6 12.21 -1.59 9.16
C GLY A 6 11.58 -0.21 9.01
N MET A 7 10.26 -0.17 9.09
CA MET A 7 9.45 1.05 9.05
C MET A 7 9.87 2.07 10.12
N GLY A 8 9.59 3.36 9.88
CA GLY A 8 9.74 4.41 10.91
C GLY A 8 9.00 4.06 12.20
N GLY A 9 9.59 4.35 13.36
CA GLY A 9 8.99 4.08 14.66
C GLY A 9 9.01 2.61 15.14
N SER A 10 9.63 1.69 14.39
CA SER A 10 9.67 0.27 14.74
C SER A 10 10.65 -0.11 15.87
N GLY A 11 11.41 0.84 16.43
CA GLY A 11 12.38 0.56 17.51
C GLY A 11 13.80 0.17 17.06
N LYS A 12 14.20 0.46 15.81
CA LYS A 12 15.55 0.16 15.28
C LYS A 12 16.67 0.72 16.16
N THR A 13 16.64 2.03 16.40
CA THR A 13 17.62 2.75 17.22
C THR A 13 17.69 2.15 18.63
N THR A 14 16.55 1.84 19.24
CA THR A 14 16.45 1.26 20.59
C THR A 14 17.15 -0.10 20.68
N ILE A 15 16.89 -1.01 19.73
CA ILE A 15 17.56 -2.32 19.68
C ILE A 15 19.07 -2.15 19.52
N VAL A 16 19.52 -1.27 18.62
CA VAL A 16 20.95 -1.07 18.42
C VAL A 16 21.62 -0.44 19.64
N LYS A 17 20.98 0.49 20.33
CA LYS A 17 21.47 1.04 21.60
C LYS A 17 21.63 -0.07 22.65
N ALA A 18 20.65 -0.96 22.78
CA ALA A 18 20.74 -2.10 23.70
C ALA A 18 21.89 -3.05 23.34
N ILE A 19 22.06 -3.39 22.06
CA ILE A 19 23.17 -4.23 21.58
C ILE A 19 24.51 -3.55 21.86
N TYR A 20 24.66 -2.28 21.47
CA TYR A 20 25.88 -1.50 21.65
C TYR A 20 26.30 -1.49 23.12
N ASN A 21 25.38 -1.18 24.03
CA ASN A 21 25.63 -1.14 25.47
C ASN A 21 26.07 -2.50 26.04
N ARG A 22 25.62 -3.62 25.45
CA ARG A 22 25.98 -4.97 25.88
C ARG A 22 27.37 -5.40 25.42
N ILE A 23 27.81 -4.98 24.23
CA ILE A 23 29.03 -5.55 23.60
C ILE A 23 30.20 -4.56 23.47
N TYR A 24 30.00 -3.25 23.66
CA TYR A 24 31.02 -2.24 23.35
C TYR A 24 32.37 -2.45 24.06
N ARG A 25 32.38 -3.10 25.22
CA ARG A 25 33.60 -3.35 26.02
C ARG A 25 34.59 -4.29 25.33
N GLN A 26 34.14 -5.04 24.31
CA GLN A 26 34.96 -6.03 23.59
C GLN A 26 35.77 -5.44 22.42
N PHE A 27 35.68 -4.12 22.22
CA PHE A 27 36.23 -3.41 21.05
C PHE A 27 37.18 -2.29 21.48
N ILE A 28 38.24 -2.08 20.69
CA ILE A 28 39.30 -1.12 20.99
C ILE A 28 38.85 0.31 20.69
N GLY A 29 38.05 0.48 19.63
CA GLY A 29 37.45 1.75 19.25
C GLY A 29 35.96 1.59 19.00
N LYS A 30 35.19 2.62 19.33
CA LYS A 30 33.73 2.57 19.27
C LYS A 30 33.16 3.93 18.88
N SER A 31 32.14 3.92 18.03
CA SER A 31 31.39 5.11 17.62
C SER A 31 29.92 4.76 17.47
N PHE A 32 29.06 5.64 17.96
CA PHE A 32 27.63 5.60 17.73
C PHE A 32 27.23 6.94 17.15
N ILE A 33 26.93 6.95 15.85
CA ILE A 33 26.50 8.17 15.17
C ILE A 33 24.97 8.11 15.04
N GLU A 34 24.30 8.91 15.85
CA GLU A 34 22.85 9.06 15.84
C GLU A 34 22.41 9.96 14.69
N ASN A 35 21.24 9.63 14.10
CA ASN A 35 20.52 10.48 13.16
C ASN A 35 21.36 11.02 11.97
N ILE A 36 22.00 10.11 11.23
CA ILE A 36 22.91 10.43 10.12
C ILE A 36 22.23 11.22 8.99
N ARG A 37 20.89 11.16 8.90
CA ARG A 37 20.10 11.82 7.85
C ARG A 37 20.40 13.30 7.69
N HIS A 38 20.54 14.06 8.78
CA HIS A 38 20.70 15.51 8.73
C HIS A 38 22.16 15.99 8.77
N GLU A 39 23.10 15.09 9.03
CA GLU A 39 24.51 15.40 9.17
C GLU A 39 25.21 15.51 7.80
N GLY A 40 26.14 16.47 7.72
CA GLY A 40 26.99 16.67 6.55
C GLY A 40 28.10 15.62 6.45
N TYR A 41 28.53 15.30 5.22
CA TYR A 41 29.54 14.27 4.98
C TYR A 41 30.84 14.43 5.79
N ILE A 42 31.36 15.65 5.85
CA ILE A 42 32.61 15.95 6.56
C ILE A 42 32.42 15.79 8.07
N ALA A 43 31.31 16.31 8.62
CA ALA A 43 30.99 16.18 10.04
C ALA A 43 30.86 14.72 10.47
N LEU A 44 30.23 13.88 9.64
CA LEU A 44 30.14 12.44 9.89
C LEU A 44 31.52 11.76 9.97
N GLN A 45 32.43 12.10 9.05
CA GLN A 45 33.79 11.55 9.04
C GLN A 45 34.59 12.03 10.25
N GLU A 46 34.47 13.32 10.62
CA GLU A 46 35.12 13.89 11.80
C GLU A 46 34.61 13.25 13.09
N ASN A 47 33.29 13.08 13.24
CA ASN A 47 32.66 12.43 14.38
C ASN A 47 33.13 10.97 14.50
N LEU A 48 33.11 10.22 13.39
CA LEU A 48 33.56 8.82 13.36
C LEU A 48 35.03 8.68 13.77
N LEU A 49 35.91 9.50 13.18
CA LEU A 49 37.34 9.50 13.49
C LEU A 49 37.57 9.89 14.95
N SER A 50 36.86 10.90 15.45
CA SER A 50 37.03 11.40 16.81
C SER A 50 36.57 10.41 17.86
N ASP A 51 35.44 9.74 17.63
CA ASP A 51 34.91 8.71 18.52
C ASP A 51 35.84 7.51 18.65
N VAL A 52 36.35 7.02 17.50
CA VAL A 52 37.17 5.82 17.43
C VAL A 52 38.59 6.07 17.93
N LEU A 53 39.17 7.24 17.61
CA LEU A 53 40.57 7.57 17.93
C LEU A 53 40.73 8.45 19.18
N LYS A 54 39.64 8.86 19.82
CA LYS A 54 39.62 9.69 21.04
C LYS A 54 40.44 10.97 20.92
N SER A 55 40.43 11.58 19.73
CA SER A 55 41.15 12.82 19.40
C SER A 55 40.32 13.64 18.43
N LYS A 56 40.43 14.97 18.46
CA LYS A 56 39.71 15.83 17.50
C LYS A 56 40.39 15.80 16.15
N PHE A 57 39.60 15.66 15.07
CA PHE A 57 40.09 15.72 13.70
C PHE A 57 39.44 16.87 12.95
N LYS A 58 40.18 17.44 12.00
CA LYS A 58 39.65 18.42 11.04
C LYS A 58 39.85 17.86 9.63
N VAL A 59 38.77 17.51 8.98
CA VAL A 59 38.76 16.91 7.64
C VAL A 59 38.52 18.03 6.62
N LYS A 60 39.47 18.24 5.71
CA LYS A 60 39.38 19.34 4.71
C LYS A 60 38.52 18.98 3.51
N SER A 61 38.31 17.70 3.23
CA SER A 61 37.48 17.21 2.13
C SER A 61 37.01 15.77 2.38
N VAL A 62 35.89 15.39 1.75
CA VAL A 62 35.30 14.04 1.90
C VAL A 62 36.29 12.94 1.50
N GLY A 63 37.05 13.16 0.42
CA GLY A 63 38.08 12.22 -0.04
C GLY A 63 39.22 12.07 0.98
N MET A 64 39.67 13.16 1.59
CA MET A 64 40.66 13.12 2.66
C MET A 64 40.14 12.32 3.86
N GLY A 65 38.88 12.54 4.25
CA GLY A 65 38.25 11.79 5.34
C GLY A 65 38.19 10.29 5.08
N ARG A 66 37.84 9.87 3.84
CA ARG A 66 37.87 8.44 3.43
C ARG A 66 39.25 7.84 3.61
N THR A 67 40.28 8.51 3.11
CA THR A 67 41.68 8.05 3.24
C THR A 67 42.12 7.97 4.70
N MET A 68 41.72 8.94 5.53
CA MET A 68 42.00 8.91 6.98
C MET A 68 41.32 7.71 7.65
N ILE A 69 40.05 7.46 7.38
CA ILE A 69 39.29 6.31 7.90
C ILE A 69 40.00 5.01 7.51
N GLN A 70 40.25 4.81 6.21
CA GLN A 70 40.91 3.63 5.67
C GLN A 70 42.27 3.35 6.34
N ASN A 71 43.14 4.36 6.41
CA ASN A 71 44.48 4.18 6.92
C ASN A 71 44.51 3.95 8.43
N ARG A 72 43.63 4.62 9.19
CA ARG A 72 43.64 4.59 10.66
C ARG A 72 42.86 3.42 11.25
N PHE A 73 41.91 2.84 10.50
CA PHE A 73 41.02 1.79 11.02
C PHE A 73 41.40 0.36 10.58
N SER A 74 42.23 0.21 9.53
CA SER A 74 42.58 -1.07 8.89
C SER A 74 43.13 -2.18 9.80
N ARG A 75 43.63 -1.85 10.99
CA ARG A 75 44.21 -2.80 11.96
C ARG A 75 43.51 -2.84 13.31
N LYS A 76 42.36 -2.18 13.43
CA LYS A 76 41.64 -2.06 14.70
C LYS A 76 40.37 -2.90 14.69
N LYS A 77 40.09 -3.54 15.82
CA LYS A 77 38.81 -4.20 16.09
C LYS A 77 37.82 -3.15 16.62
N LEU A 78 36.88 -2.72 15.77
CA LEU A 78 35.99 -1.59 16.03
C LEU A 78 34.52 -2.00 16.19
N LEU A 79 33.75 -1.20 16.92
CA LEU A 79 32.29 -1.25 16.94
C LEU A 79 31.73 0.09 16.43
N ILE A 80 31.11 0.07 15.26
CA ILE A 80 30.58 1.29 14.63
C ILE A 80 29.07 1.11 14.42
N VAL A 81 28.29 2.07 14.91
CA VAL A 81 26.85 2.15 14.65
C VAL A 81 26.59 3.38 13.79
N LEU A 82 25.90 3.14 12.67
CA LEU A 82 25.41 4.17 11.76
C LEU A 82 23.88 4.17 11.80
N ASP A 83 23.27 5.12 12.50
CA ASP A 83 21.83 5.14 12.77
C ASP A 83 21.03 6.06 11.81
N ASP A 84 19.87 5.59 11.37
CA ASP A 84 18.89 6.22 10.47
C ASP A 84 19.50 6.73 9.15
N VAL A 85 20.22 5.85 8.45
CA VAL A 85 20.85 6.18 7.16
C VAL A 85 19.82 6.18 6.03
N ASN A 86 19.81 7.25 5.23
CA ASN A 86 18.87 7.45 4.12
C ASN A 86 19.54 7.63 2.74
N GLU A 87 20.88 7.68 2.67
CA GLU A 87 21.61 7.94 1.43
C GLU A 87 22.82 7.01 1.30
N PHE A 88 22.97 6.40 0.12
CA PHE A 88 24.06 5.46 -0.14
C PHE A 88 25.44 6.12 -0.10
N ALA A 89 25.57 7.34 -0.62
CA ALA A 89 26.83 8.08 -0.61
C ALA A 89 27.39 8.27 0.80
N LYS A 90 26.54 8.42 1.83
CA LYS A 90 26.98 8.49 3.23
C LYS A 90 27.64 7.18 3.68
N LEU A 91 27.05 6.04 3.32
CA LEU A 91 27.63 4.72 3.59
C LEU A 91 28.94 4.54 2.84
N GLU A 92 28.99 4.92 1.56
CA GLU A 92 30.19 4.80 0.74
C GLU A 92 31.37 5.59 1.32
N ASN A 93 31.10 6.77 1.86
CA ASN A 93 32.10 7.67 2.45
C ASN A 93 32.55 7.29 3.86
N LEU A 94 31.80 6.45 4.58
CA LEU A 94 32.11 6.01 5.94
C LEU A 94 32.60 4.57 6.02
N CYS A 95 32.06 3.68 5.18
CA CYS A 95 32.32 2.25 5.21
C CYS A 95 32.23 1.59 3.81
N GLY A 96 32.69 2.28 2.76
CA GLY A 96 32.58 1.83 1.37
C GLY A 96 33.34 0.54 1.03
N SER A 97 34.36 0.14 1.81
CA SER A 97 35.02 -1.16 1.66
C SER A 97 35.27 -1.82 3.02
N ARG A 98 35.24 -3.16 3.01
CA ARG A 98 35.56 -3.98 4.18
C ARG A 98 37.04 -3.92 4.55
N GLU A 99 37.90 -3.64 3.56
CA GLU A 99 39.36 -3.55 3.72
C GLU A 99 39.80 -2.35 4.57
N TRP A 100 38.89 -1.40 4.80
CA TRP A 100 39.16 -0.24 5.65
C TRP A 100 39.20 -0.60 7.13
N PHE A 101 38.79 -1.82 7.52
CA PHE A 101 38.59 -2.21 8.91
C PHE A 101 39.36 -3.47 9.27
N GLY A 102 39.90 -3.51 10.49
CA GLY A 102 40.59 -4.69 11.00
C GLY A 102 39.64 -5.86 11.28
N GLN A 103 40.22 -7.06 11.34
CA GLN A 103 39.49 -8.29 11.63
C GLN A 103 38.73 -8.21 12.98
N GLY A 104 37.51 -8.76 13.00
CA GLY A 104 36.64 -8.72 14.17
C GLY A 104 35.87 -7.41 14.35
N THR A 105 35.99 -6.45 13.42
CA THR A 105 35.18 -5.23 13.43
C THR A 105 33.70 -5.53 13.13
N VAL A 106 32.82 -4.91 13.91
CA VAL A 106 31.37 -4.97 13.74
C VAL A 106 30.85 -3.59 13.37
N ILE A 107 30.14 -3.52 12.25
CA ILE A 107 29.45 -2.31 11.79
C ILE A 107 27.97 -2.64 11.73
N ILE A 108 27.16 -1.87 12.44
CA ILE A 108 25.69 -1.99 12.45
C ILE A 108 25.11 -0.76 11.78
N ILE A 109 24.23 -0.96 10.82
CA ILE A 109 23.59 0.10 10.05
C ILE A 109 22.09 -0.02 10.28
N THR A 110 21.43 1.04 10.72
CA THR A 110 19.97 1.09 10.72
C THR A 110 19.47 1.94 9.56
N THR A 111 18.39 1.49 8.92
CA THR A 111 17.77 2.25 7.83
C THR A 111 16.31 1.86 7.65
N ARG A 112 15.56 2.74 6.99
CA ARG A 112 14.20 2.49 6.52
C ARG A 112 14.19 1.97 5.09
N ASP A 113 15.30 2.11 4.37
CA ASP A 113 15.44 1.73 2.97
C ASP A 113 16.29 0.46 2.83
N PHE A 114 15.63 -0.64 2.48
CA PHE A 114 16.30 -1.92 2.27
C PHE A 114 17.35 -1.88 1.16
N GLN A 115 17.16 -1.04 0.15
CA GLN A 115 18.03 -0.99 -1.02
C GLN A 115 19.45 -0.54 -0.67
N LEU A 116 19.61 0.35 0.32
CA LEU A 116 20.91 0.80 0.79
C LEU A 116 21.76 -0.36 1.33
N LEU A 117 21.12 -1.30 2.04
CA LEU A 117 21.79 -2.48 2.60
C LEU A 117 22.20 -3.46 1.49
N LYS A 118 21.37 -3.59 0.45
CA LYS A 118 21.64 -4.43 -0.71
C LYS A 118 22.81 -3.88 -1.54
N GLN A 119 22.84 -2.56 -1.78
CA GLN A 119 23.93 -1.88 -2.48
C GLN A 119 25.26 -2.03 -1.73
N LEU A 120 25.26 -1.90 -0.40
CA LEU A 120 26.45 -2.08 0.42
C LEU A 120 26.86 -3.57 0.58
N ARG A 121 25.99 -4.51 0.18
CA ARG A 121 26.21 -5.97 0.33
C ARG A 121 26.58 -6.34 1.77
N VAL A 122 25.73 -5.94 2.72
CA VAL A 122 25.90 -6.30 4.14
C VAL A 122 25.88 -7.82 4.33
N ASN A 123 26.53 -8.31 5.39
CA ASN A 123 26.63 -9.75 5.65
C ASN A 123 25.30 -10.37 6.10
N TYR A 124 24.50 -9.59 6.80
CA TYR A 124 23.22 -10.02 7.34
C TYR A 124 22.27 -8.84 7.43
N VAL A 125 20.99 -9.06 7.11
CA VAL A 125 19.93 -8.07 7.30
C VAL A 125 18.95 -8.61 8.32
N TYR A 126 18.83 -7.91 9.45
CA TYR A 126 17.77 -8.13 10.42
C TYR A 126 16.56 -7.28 10.05
N LYS A 127 15.44 -7.93 9.73
CA LYS A 127 14.17 -7.25 9.51
C LYS A 127 13.48 -7.03 10.85
N MET A 128 13.14 -5.78 11.15
CA MET A 128 12.32 -5.44 12.30
C MET A 128 10.91 -5.98 12.13
N HIS A 129 10.46 -6.70 13.15
CA HIS A 129 9.07 -7.10 13.31
C HIS A 129 8.38 -6.13 14.28
N LEU A 130 7.08 -5.95 14.08
CA LEU A 130 6.24 -5.22 15.03
C LEU A 130 6.02 -6.09 16.27
N LEU A 131 5.68 -5.44 17.39
CA LEU A 131 5.37 -6.13 18.63
C LEU A 131 4.11 -6.96 18.47
N ASN A 132 4.07 -8.12 19.09
CA ASN A 132 2.84 -8.90 19.20
C ASN A 132 1.88 -8.23 20.20
N GLU A 133 0.64 -8.73 20.29
CA GLU A 133 -0.40 -8.12 21.14
C GLU A 133 0.01 -8.02 22.62
N ASN A 134 0.66 -9.06 23.16
CA ASN A 134 1.09 -9.08 24.56
C ASN A 134 2.25 -8.11 24.82
N GLU A 135 3.28 -8.13 23.97
CA GLU A 135 4.40 -7.18 24.03
C GLU A 135 3.92 -5.73 23.86
N SER A 136 2.93 -5.52 23.00
CA SER A 136 2.35 -4.20 22.75
C SER A 136 1.58 -3.69 23.96
N LEU A 137 0.78 -4.57 24.59
CA LEU A 137 0.04 -4.25 25.80
C LEU A 137 0.99 -3.94 26.96
N GLU A 138 2.03 -4.75 27.14
CA GLU A 138 3.05 -4.52 28.17
C GLU A 138 3.75 -3.16 27.98
N LEU A 139 4.25 -2.89 26.77
CA LEU A 139 4.92 -1.62 26.47
C LEU A 139 3.98 -0.44 26.71
N PHE A 140 2.77 -0.49 26.16
CA PHE A 140 1.77 0.56 26.37
C PHE A 140 1.47 0.78 27.86
N SER A 141 1.32 -0.31 28.61
CA SER A 141 1.00 -0.25 30.04
C SER A 141 2.11 0.39 30.86
N TRP A 142 3.38 0.14 30.53
CA TRP A 142 4.49 0.83 31.18
C TRP A 142 4.42 2.35 31.00
N HIS A 143 4.03 2.82 29.81
CA HIS A 143 3.91 4.25 29.53
C HIS A 143 2.62 4.89 30.08
N ALA A 144 1.52 4.14 30.13
CA ALA A 144 0.21 4.65 30.55
C ALA A 144 -0.05 4.53 32.06
N PHE A 145 0.45 3.45 32.70
CA PHE A 145 0.14 3.09 34.08
C PHE A 145 1.37 2.94 34.97
N ARG A 146 2.58 2.98 34.39
CA ARG A 146 3.86 2.70 35.08
C ARG A 146 3.92 1.28 35.68
N ASP A 147 3.20 0.35 35.06
CA ASP A 147 3.12 -1.06 35.42
C ASP A 147 3.00 -1.90 34.14
N ALA A 148 3.44 -3.16 34.18
CA ALA A 148 3.41 -4.06 33.03
C ALA A 148 1.98 -4.47 32.63
N ILE A 149 1.03 -4.41 33.57
CA ILE A 149 -0.34 -4.90 33.37
C ILE A 149 -1.34 -3.80 33.76
N PRO A 150 -2.34 -3.49 32.90
CA PRO A 150 -3.37 -2.53 33.26
C PRO A 150 -4.30 -3.11 34.34
N LYS A 151 -4.82 -2.26 35.23
CA LYS A 151 -5.90 -2.64 36.14
C LYS A 151 -7.12 -3.13 35.33
N LYS A 152 -7.90 -4.05 35.91
CA LYS A 152 -9.01 -4.74 35.22
C LYS A 152 -9.99 -3.79 34.52
N GLU A 153 -10.31 -2.66 35.16
CA GLU A 153 -11.21 -1.61 34.63
C GLU A 153 -10.68 -0.92 33.37
N TRP A 154 -9.36 -0.89 33.17
CA TRP A 154 -8.69 -0.24 32.03
C TRP A 154 -8.34 -1.20 30.92
N SER A 155 -8.48 -2.52 31.15
CA SER A 155 -7.97 -3.56 30.24
C SER A 155 -8.56 -3.45 28.83
N GLU A 156 -9.87 -3.20 28.72
CA GLU A 156 -10.55 -3.07 27.43
C GLU A 156 -10.11 -1.81 26.66
N LEU A 157 -10.01 -0.66 27.36
CA LEU A 157 -9.54 0.58 26.77
C LEU A 157 -8.08 0.49 26.31
N ALA A 158 -7.22 -0.12 27.13
CA ALA A 158 -5.82 -0.35 26.79
C ALA A 158 -5.71 -1.24 25.54
N ARG A 159 -6.50 -2.32 25.45
CA ARG A 159 -6.54 -3.16 24.25
C ARG A 159 -7.00 -2.40 23.01
N ASN A 160 -8.00 -1.53 23.12
CA ASN A 160 -8.46 -0.72 21.99
C ASN A 160 -7.35 0.22 21.47
N VAL A 161 -6.56 0.82 22.38
CA VAL A 161 -5.39 1.63 21.98
C VAL A 161 -4.31 0.77 21.34
N VAL A 162 -4.01 -0.40 21.90
CA VAL A 162 -3.01 -1.34 21.34
C VAL A 162 -3.40 -1.79 19.93
N VAL A 163 -4.68 -2.10 19.71
CA VAL A 163 -5.21 -2.46 18.39
C VAL A 163 -5.02 -1.31 17.40
N TYR A 164 -5.31 -0.07 17.81
CA TYR A 164 -5.08 1.12 16.99
C TYR A 164 -3.60 1.28 16.61
N CYS A 165 -2.68 1.10 17.56
CA CYS A 165 -1.25 1.23 17.33
C CYS A 165 -0.66 0.16 16.40
N GLY A 166 -1.33 -0.99 16.25
CA GLY A 166 -0.90 -2.07 15.35
C GLY A 166 0.46 -2.67 15.69
N GLY A 167 0.88 -2.60 16.96
CA GLY A 167 2.17 -3.11 17.43
C GLY A 167 3.38 -2.23 17.09
N LEU A 168 3.17 -0.98 16.68
CA LEU A 168 4.24 -0.01 16.45
C LEU A 168 4.73 0.59 17.78
N PRO A 169 5.98 0.34 18.23
CA PRO A 169 6.48 0.79 19.53
C PRO A 169 6.32 2.30 19.76
N LEU A 170 6.69 3.12 18.77
CA LEU A 170 6.59 4.57 18.88
C LEU A 170 5.16 5.05 19.16
N ALA A 171 4.17 4.41 18.54
CA ALA A 171 2.77 4.79 18.75
C ALA A 171 2.26 4.38 20.13
N LEU A 172 2.67 3.22 20.61
CA LEU A 172 2.35 2.72 21.95
C LEU A 172 2.95 3.63 23.03
N GLU A 173 4.22 4.02 22.87
CA GLU A 173 4.89 4.96 23.77
C GLU A 173 4.21 6.33 23.76
N PHE A 174 3.97 6.91 22.58
CA PHE A 174 3.35 8.23 22.45
C PHE A 174 1.96 8.27 23.09
N LEU A 175 1.07 7.33 22.71
CA LEU A 175 -0.29 7.31 23.26
C LEU A 175 -0.31 6.92 24.74
N GLY A 176 0.58 6.02 25.17
CA GLY A 176 0.70 5.66 26.59
C GLY A 176 1.06 6.88 27.43
N SER A 177 2.09 7.63 27.04
CA SER A 177 2.49 8.84 27.74
C SER A 177 1.45 9.96 27.66
N TYR A 178 0.77 10.11 26.52
CA TYR A 178 -0.31 11.12 26.36
C TYR A 178 -1.52 10.84 27.27
N LEU A 179 -1.83 9.57 27.48
CA LEU A 179 -2.97 9.10 28.26
C LEU A 179 -2.66 8.85 29.74
N CYS A 180 -1.38 8.91 30.12
CA CYS A 180 -0.93 8.76 31.50
C CYS A 180 -1.64 9.77 32.42
N ASP A 181 -2.11 9.30 33.57
CA ASP A 181 -2.80 10.08 34.60
C ASP A 181 -4.10 10.78 34.11
N LYS A 182 -4.68 10.38 32.96
CA LYS A 182 -5.96 10.89 32.45
C LYS A 182 -7.15 10.04 32.94
N THR A 183 -8.34 10.63 32.94
CA THR A 183 -9.58 9.92 33.33
C THR A 183 -10.10 9.01 32.21
N ILE A 184 -10.98 8.08 32.56
CA ILE A 184 -11.62 7.15 31.62
C ILE A 184 -12.39 7.89 30.51
N GLU A 185 -13.02 9.01 30.85
CA GLU A 185 -13.78 9.85 29.90
C GLU A 185 -12.85 10.46 28.85
N VAL A 186 -11.66 10.93 29.27
CA VAL A 186 -10.65 11.46 28.35
C VAL A 186 -10.14 10.37 27.42
N TRP A 187 -9.87 9.16 27.93
CA TRP A 187 -9.47 8.03 27.10
C TRP A 187 -10.50 7.71 26.01
N LYS A 188 -11.78 7.64 26.38
CA LYS A 188 -12.88 7.43 25.42
C LYS A 188 -12.93 8.54 24.38
N SER A 189 -12.80 9.80 24.79
CA SER A 189 -12.78 10.95 23.88
C SER A 189 -11.59 10.91 22.91
N VAL A 190 -10.40 10.56 23.40
CA VAL A 190 -9.20 10.42 22.58
C VAL A 190 -9.37 9.29 21.56
N LEU A 191 -9.86 8.11 21.98
CA LEU A 191 -10.13 7.01 21.05
C LEU A 191 -11.13 7.39 19.95
N LEU A 192 -12.19 8.13 20.29
CA LEU A 192 -13.13 8.66 19.29
C LEU A 192 -12.47 9.67 18.34
N LYS A 193 -11.57 10.52 18.86
CA LYS A 193 -10.82 11.49 18.04
C LYS A 193 -9.83 10.79 17.10
N LEU A 194 -9.11 9.78 17.57
CA LEU A 194 -8.13 9.00 16.79
C LEU A 194 -8.75 8.31 15.56
N GLN A 195 -10.04 7.95 15.64
CA GLN A 195 -10.78 7.38 14.50
C GLN A 195 -11.09 8.41 13.40
N ARG A 196 -11.02 9.70 13.71
CA ARG A 196 -11.36 10.79 12.78
C ARG A 196 -10.14 11.59 12.33
N ILE A 197 -9.29 11.97 13.29
CA ILE A 197 -8.13 12.84 13.08
C ILE A 197 -6.97 12.26 13.90
N PRO A 198 -6.01 11.58 13.25
CA PRO A 198 -4.82 11.11 13.93
C PRO A 198 -3.93 12.29 14.41
N PRO A 199 -3.12 12.13 15.47
CA PRO A 199 -2.26 13.20 15.97
C PRO A 199 -1.08 13.43 15.01
N ASP A 200 -0.91 14.65 14.53
CA ASP A 200 0.17 14.99 13.59
C ASP A 200 1.57 14.66 14.11
N GLU A 201 1.79 14.86 15.42
CA GLU A 201 3.05 14.53 16.09
C GLU A 201 3.41 13.04 15.92
N LEU A 202 2.43 12.15 16.09
CA LEU A 202 2.61 10.71 15.91
C LEU A 202 2.95 10.37 14.45
N LEU A 203 2.25 11.00 13.51
CA LEU A 203 2.40 10.71 12.08
C LEU A 203 3.68 11.30 11.48
N SER A 204 4.22 12.36 12.07
CA SER A 204 5.41 13.07 11.57
C SER A 204 6.61 12.15 11.32
N VAL A 205 6.87 11.21 12.24
CA VAL A 205 7.99 10.26 12.12
C VAL A 205 7.77 9.26 10.98
N LEU A 206 6.52 8.90 10.70
CA LEU A 206 6.17 8.03 9.58
C LEU A 206 6.28 8.79 8.25
N LYS A 207 5.84 10.06 8.25
CA LYS A 207 5.78 10.95 7.10
C LYS A 207 7.14 11.21 6.47
N ILE A 208 8.21 11.20 7.27
CA ILE A 208 9.60 11.24 6.78
C ILE A 208 9.85 10.31 5.60
N SER A 209 9.38 9.05 5.70
CA SER A 209 9.68 8.05 4.67
C SER A 209 8.88 8.28 3.38
N PHE A 210 7.74 8.96 3.51
CA PHE A 210 6.88 9.39 2.40
C PHE A 210 7.42 10.66 1.73
N GLU A 211 7.94 11.62 2.50
CA GLU A 211 8.50 12.86 1.98
C GLU A 211 9.68 12.62 1.04
N ASP A 212 10.52 11.64 1.39
CA ASP A 212 11.68 11.19 0.61
C ASP A 212 11.30 10.45 -0.70
N LEU A 213 10.01 10.25 -1.00
CA LEU A 213 9.55 9.59 -2.24
C LEU A 213 9.44 10.58 -3.40
N HIS A 214 9.57 10.07 -4.63
CA HIS A 214 9.23 10.82 -5.83
C HIS A 214 7.72 10.95 -6.02
N ASP A 215 7.28 11.92 -6.82
CA ASP A 215 5.85 12.26 -6.97
C ASP A 215 5.00 11.09 -7.49
N ALA A 216 5.55 10.27 -8.38
CA ALA A 216 4.87 9.06 -8.87
C ALA A 216 4.65 8.05 -7.75
N GLU A 217 5.67 7.79 -6.93
CA GLU A 217 5.62 6.88 -5.77
C GLU A 217 4.67 7.39 -4.70
N LYS A 218 4.66 8.71 -4.44
CA LYS A 218 3.69 9.36 -3.54
C LYS A 218 2.27 9.10 -4.01
N ASN A 219 2.00 9.27 -5.30
CA ASN A 219 0.68 8.99 -5.86
C ASN A 219 0.28 7.51 -5.78
N ILE A 220 1.22 6.58 -6.03
CA ILE A 220 1.00 5.14 -5.87
C ILE A 220 0.67 4.83 -4.41
N PHE A 221 1.43 5.38 -3.45
CA PHE A 221 1.20 5.17 -2.03
C PHE A 221 -0.21 5.62 -1.62
N LEU A 222 -0.63 6.82 -2.02
CA LEU A 222 -1.95 7.37 -1.71
C LEU A 222 -3.08 6.58 -2.38
N ASP A 223 -2.90 6.12 -3.62
CA ASP A 223 -3.89 5.27 -4.30
C ASP A 223 -4.01 3.90 -3.62
N VAL A 224 -2.90 3.28 -3.23
CA VAL A 224 -2.90 2.00 -2.51
C VAL A 224 -3.58 2.14 -1.15
N CYS A 225 -3.23 3.19 -0.40
CA CYS A 225 -3.79 3.52 0.90
C CYS A 225 -5.33 3.57 0.90
N CYS A 226 -5.91 4.22 -0.11
CA CYS A 226 -7.35 4.44 -0.17
C CYS A 226 -8.14 3.32 -0.86
N PHE A 227 -7.56 2.66 -1.87
CA PHE A 227 -8.35 1.83 -2.80
C PHE A 227 -7.85 0.38 -2.97
N PHE A 228 -6.57 0.09 -2.71
CA PHE A 228 -5.97 -1.18 -3.14
C PHE A 228 -5.42 -2.08 -2.02
N ILE A 229 -5.61 -1.73 -0.75
CA ILE A 229 -5.33 -2.66 0.35
C ILE A 229 -6.18 -3.93 0.19
N GLY A 230 -5.54 -5.10 0.34
CA GLY A 230 -6.14 -6.41 0.16
C GLY A 230 -6.34 -6.84 -1.31
N LYS A 231 -5.87 -6.05 -2.28
CA LYS A 231 -5.88 -6.41 -3.71
C LYS A 231 -4.55 -7.04 -4.12
N GLU A 232 -4.57 -7.88 -5.15
CA GLU A 232 -3.38 -8.55 -5.67
C GLU A 232 -2.40 -7.56 -6.30
N ARG A 233 -1.11 -7.76 -6.07
CA ARG A 233 -0.05 -6.85 -6.56
C ARG A 233 -0.09 -6.66 -8.07
N GLU A 234 -0.19 -7.73 -8.86
CA GLU A 234 -0.20 -7.66 -10.33
C GLU A 234 -1.40 -6.85 -10.84
N TYR A 235 -2.59 -7.11 -10.29
CA TYR A 235 -3.81 -6.35 -10.60
C TYR A 235 -3.64 -4.84 -10.36
N VAL A 236 -3.09 -4.47 -9.22
CA VAL A 236 -2.87 -3.06 -8.86
C VAL A 236 -1.80 -2.42 -9.74
N THR A 237 -0.73 -3.16 -10.03
CA THR A 237 0.38 -2.68 -10.87
C THR A 237 -0.11 -2.30 -12.27
N GLU A 238 -0.89 -3.18 -12.91
CA GLU A 238 -1.46 -2.94 -14.24
C GLU A 238 -2.38 -1.71 -14.29
N ILE A 239 -3.24 -1.54 -13.27
CA ILE A 239 -4.13 -0.37 -13.18
C ILE A 239 -3.32 0.92 -13.06
N LEU A 240 -2.35 0.97 -12.15
CA LEU A 240 -1.56 2.16 -11.88
C LEU A 240 -0.57 2.48 -13.01
N ASN A 241 -0.10 1.47 -13.75
CA ASN A 241 0.60 1.66 -15.03
C ASN A 241 -0.31 2.28 -16.09
N GLY A 242 -1.57 1.83 -16.18
CA GLY A 242 -2.59 2.48 -17.00
C GLY A 242 -2.80 3.96 -16.65
N CYS A 243 -2.60 4.32 -15.39
CA CYS A 243 -2.62 5.70 -14.89
C CYS A 243 -1.32 6.50 -15.17
N GLY A 244 -0.29 5.89 -15.75
CA GLY A 244 0.99 6.52 -16.07
C GLY A 244 1.96 6.65 -14.89
N LEU A 245 1.83 5.81 -13.85
CA LEU A 245 2.60 5.96 -12.61
C LEU A 245 3.87 5.09 -12.51
N ASN A 246 4.20 4.26 -13.52
CA ASN A 246 5.33 3.32 -13.47
C ASN A 246 5.32 2.45 -12.19
N ALA A 247 4.18 1.81 -11.96
CA ALA A 247 3.87 1.09 -10.73
C ALA A 247 4.76 -0.12 -10.46
N ASP A 248 5.38 -0.73 -11.48
CA ASP A 248 6.35 -1.82 -11.29
C ASP A 248 7.51 -1.38 -10.38
N ILE A 249 8.07 -0.21 -10.68
CA ILE A 249 9.16 0.41 -9.93
C ILE A 249 8.60 0.99 -8.63
N GLY A 250 7.54 1.80 -8.71
CA GLY A 250 7.02 2.52 -7.55
C GLY A 250 6.55 1.60 -6.43
N ILE A 251 5.81 0.52 -6.73
CA ILE A 251 5.40 -0.47 -5.72
C ILE A 251 6.62 -1.16 -5.10
N THR A 252 7.66 -1.44 -5.89
CA THR A 252 8.89 -2.04 -5.38
C THR A 252 9.60 -1.10 -4.39
N VAL A 253 9.73 0.19 -4.73
CA VAL A 253 10.30 1.21 -3.84
C VAL A 253 9.50 1.32 -2.54
N LEU A 254 8.17 1.31 -2.61
CA LEU A 254 7.33 1.36 -1.41
C LEU A 254 7.51 0.13 -0.50
N ILE A 255 7.76 -1.06 -1.08
CA ILE A 255 8.07 -2.28 -0.32
C ILE A 255 9.45 -2.16 0.33
N GLU A 256 10.46 -1.72 -0.43
CA GLU A 256 11.84 -1.57 0.04
C GLU A 256 11.95 -0.53 1.17
N ARG A 257 11.10 0.50 1.15
CA ARG A 257 10.97 1.50 2.21
C ARG A 257 10.07 1.08 3.38
N GLY A 258 9.51 -0.13 3.34
CA GLY A 258 8.65 -0.66 4.39
C GLY A 258 7.31 0.09 4.53
N LEU A 259 6.88 0.81 3.49
CA LEU A 259 5.60 1.54 3.48
C LEU A 259 4.42 0.66 3.10
N ILE A 260 4.67 -0.38 2.30
CA ILE A 260 3.70 -1.44 1.99
C ILE A 260 4.37 -2.80 2.13
N LYS A 261 3.57 -3.85 2.30
CA LYS A 261 4.04 -5.24 2.30
C LYS A 261 3.17 -6.08 1.36
N VAL A 262 3.74 -7.15 0.85
CA VAL A 262 3.03 -8.17 0.07
C VAL A 262 2.86 -9.40 0.95
N GLU A 263 1.62 -9.85 1.14
CA GLU A 263 1.32 -11.08 1.87
C GLU A 263 1.66 -12.32 1.05
N ARG A 264 1.66 -13.50 1.71
CA ARG A 264 1.91 -14.79 1.04
C ARG A 264 0.94 -15.08 -0.11
N ASN A 265 -0.26 -14.53 -0.06
CA ASN A 265 -1.30 -14.62 -1.10
C ASN A 265 -1.14 -13.56 -2.21
N ASN A 266 0.01 -12.88 -2.29
CA ASN A 266 0.31 -11.81 -3.25
C ASN A 266 -0.55 -10.53 -3.11
N LYS A 267 -1.23 -10.32 -1.98
CA LYS A 267 -2.04 -9.12 -1.74
C LYS A 267 -1.21 -8.02 -1.08
N LEU A 268 -1.49 -6.78 -1.51
CA LEU A 268 -0.93 -5.59 -0.89
C LEU A 268 -1.55 -5.36 0.48
N GLN A 269 -0.71 -5.03 1.45
CA GLN A 269 -1.12 -4.61 2.79
C GLN A 269 -0.31 -3.40 3.21
N MET A 270 -0.90 -2.62 4.11
CA MET A 270 -0.29 -1.43 4.70
C MET A 270 -0.48 -1.48 6.21
N HIS A 271 0.46 -0.90 6.96
CA HIS A 271 0.27 -0.73 8.39
C HIS A 271 -0.89 0.25 8.65
N PRO A 272 -1.79 0.02 9.62
CA PRO A 272 -2.92 0.91 9.88
C PRO A 272 -2.51 2.39 10.06
N LEU A 273 -1.47 2.67 10.85
CA LEU A 273 -0.99 4.05 11.02
C LEU A 273 -0.37 4.67 9.76
N LEU A 274 0.18 3.88 8.82
CA LEU A 274 0.60 4.41 7.51
C LEU A 274 -0.61 4.74 6.64
N GLN A 275 -1.68 3.96 6.76
CA GLN A 275 -2.92 4.24 6.08
C GLN A 275 -3.53 5.54 6.62
N GLU A 276 -3.61 5.71 7.93
CA GLU A 276 -4.04 6.95 8.58
C GLU A 276 -3.17 8.14 8.19
N MET A 277 -1.84 7.97 8.12
CA MET A 277 -0.95 9.00 7.60
C MET A 277 -1.30 9.41 6.16
N GLY A 278 -1.50 8.45 5.26
CA GLY A 278 -1.86 8.75 3.87
C GLY A 278 -3.19 9.48 3.75
N ARG A 279 -4.17 9.10 4.58
CA ARG A 279 -5.48 9.74 4.67
C ARG A 279 -5.38 11.18 5.17
N GLU A 280 -4.57 11.41 6.20
CA GLU A 280 -4.34 12.75 6.74
C GLU A 280 -3.63 13.66 5.73
N ILE A 281 -2.64 13.14 4.99
CA ILE A 281 -1.99 13.88 3.89
C ILE A 281 -3.02 14.38 2.88
N ILE A 282 -3.97 13.52 2.47
CA ILE A 282 -5.04 13.88 1.53
C ILE A 282 -5.98 14.93 2.14
N ARG A 283 -6.36 14.77 3.40
CA ARG A 283 -7.22 15.73 4.12
C ARG A 283 -6.60 17.13 4.15
N GLN A 284 -5.28 17.20 4.37
CA GLN A 284 -4.50 18.43 4.43
C GLN A 284 -4.29 19.13 3.09
N GLU A 285 -4.54 18.48 1.95
CA GLU A 285 -4.52 19.15 0.64
C GLU A 285 -5.55 20.30 0.58
N CYS A 286 -6.73 20.08 1.16
CA CYS A 286 -7.73 21.12 1.35
C CYS A 286 -8.66 20.75 2.51
N PRO A 287 -8.36 21.17 3.75
CA PRO A 287 -9.14 20.77 4.93
C PRO A 287 -10.61 21.17 4.84
N GLU A 288 -10.89 22.39 4.37
CA GLU A 288 -12.24 22.98 4.36
C GLU A 288 -13.11 22.54 3.18
N LYS A 289 -12.50 22.11 2.06
CA LYS A 289 -13.24 21.84 0.80
C LYS A 289 -12.85 20.48 0.24
N PRO A 290 -13.55 19.39 0.63
CA PRO A 290 -13.26 18.05 0.15
C PRO A 290 -13.25 17.94 -1.38
N GLY A 291 -14.13 18.68 -2.07
CA GLY A 291 -14.22 18.70 -3.54
C GLY A 291 -12.95 19.15 -4.28
N LYS A 292 -11.98 19.74 -3.57
CA LYS A 292 -10.66 20.17 -4.10
C LYS A 292 -9.52 19.22 -3.76
N ARG A 293 -9.78 18.11 -3.05
CA ARG A 293 -8.77 17.09 -2.73
C ARG A 293 -8.58 16.13 -3.90
N SER A 294 -7.42 15.49 -3.94
CA SER A 294 -7.03 14.55 -5.00
C SER A 294 -7.78 13.22 -4.92
N ARG A 295 -8.15 12.81 -3.70
CA ARG A 295 -8.79 11.51 -3.41
C ARG A 295 -9.93 11.72 -2.42
N LEU A 296 -11.08 11.12 -2.73
CA LEU A 296 -12.23 11.08 -1.85
C LEU A 296 -12.53 9.63 -1.45
N TRP A 297 -12.54 9.38 -0.15
CA TRP A 297 -12.68 8.02 0.41
C TRP A 297 -13.47 7.99 1.72
N PHE A 298 -13.51 9.11 2.46
CA PHE A 298 -14.34 9.25 3.65
C PHE A 298 -15.78 9.51 3.22
N GLN A 299 -16.71 8.71 3.74
CA GLN A 299 -18.08 8.68 3.22
C GLN A 299 -18.75 10.04 3.32
N ASP A 300 -18.75 10.69 4.49
CA ASP A 300 -19.40 11.98 4.69
C ASP A 300 -18.90 13.04 3.69
N ASP A 301 -17.59 13.12 3.48
CA ASP A 301 -16.98 14.04 2.51
C ASP A 301 -17.43 13.74 1.07
N VAL A 302 -17.55 12.46 0.72
CA VAL A 302 -17.99 12.03 -0.61
C VAL A 302 -19.47 12.37 -0.82
N GLU A 303 -20.30 12.15 0.21
CA GLU A 303 -21.72 12.48 0.16
C GLU A 303 -21.93 13.98 -0.05
N ASP A 304 -21.26 14.82 0.75
CA ASP A 304 -21.33 16.27 0.64
C ASP A 304 -20.90 16.75 -0.75
N VAL A 305 -19.79 16.21 -1.27
CA VAL A 305 -19.28 16.59 -2.59
C VAL A 305 -20.23 16.19 -3.72
N LEU A 306 -20.82 15.00 -3.65
CA LEU A 306 -21.70 14.48 -4.69
C LEU A 306 -23.11 15.10 -4.64
N LYS A 307 -23.67 15.36 -3.45
CA LYS A 307 -24.99 16.01 -3.30
C LYS A 307 -24.94 17.47 -3.73
N GLU A 308 -23.90 18.19 -3.32
CA GLU A 308 -23.74 19.62 -3.63
C GLU A 308 -23.06 19.90 -4.99
N ASN A 309 -22.67 18.85 -5.73
CA ASN A 309 -21.95 18.95 -7.01
C ASN A 309 -20.68 19.84 -6.94
N THR A 310 -19.95 19.79 -5.82
CA THR A 310 -18.76 20.65 -5.58
C THR A 310 -17.45 20.02 -6.03
N GLY A 311 -17.50 18.81 -6.62
CA GLY A 311 -16.33 18.09 -7.09
C GLY A 311 -15.62 18.80 -8.23
N THR A 312 -14.29 18.85 -8.18
CA THR A 312 -13.47 19.56 -9.17
C THR A 312 -12.55 18.62 -9.94
N GLU A 313 -11.83 19.15 -10.94
CA GLU A 313 -10.83 18.41 -11.69
C GLU A 313 -9.63 17.92 -10.84
N ALA A 314 -9.49 18.41 -9.61
CA ALA A 314 -8.49 17.93 -8.67
C ALA A 314 -8.72 16.47 -8.29
N ILE A 315 -9.98 16.01 -8.26
CA ILE A 315 -10.34 14.65 -7.86
C ILE A 315 -9.89 13.65 -8.93
N LEU A 316 -8.91 12.82 -8.55
CA LEU A 316 -8.38 11.73 -9.35
C LEU A 316 -9.03 10.39 -9.01
N SER A 317 -9.45 10.21 -7.76
CA SER A 317 -9.97 8.93 -7.28
C SER A 317 -11.13 9.13 -6.31
N LEU A 318 -12.21 8.36 -6.46
CA LEU A 318 -13.41 8.46 -5.63
C LEU A 318 -13.91 7.08 -5.20
N LYS A 319 -14.18 6.93 -3.90
CA LYS A 319 -14.88 5.77 -3.31
C LYS A 319 -16.17 6.24 -2.63
N SER A 320 -17.28 5.59 -2.94
CA SER A 320 -18.58 5.82 -2.27
C SER A 320 -19.25 4.49 -1.93
N ASP A 321 -19.82 4.39 -0.73
CA ASP A 321 -20.57 3.24 -0.25
C ASP A 321 -22.06 3.62 -0.03
N SER A 322 -23.00 2.66 -0.16
CA SER A 322 -24.45 2.92 -0.18
C SER A 322 -25.12 3.13 1.20
N SER A 323 -24.48 3.82 2.15
CA SER A 323 -25.17 4.25 3.39
C SER A 323 -26.42 5.11 3.11
N ILE A 324 -26.55 5.58 1.88
CA ILE A 324 -27.59 6.47 1.39
C ILE A 324 -28.70 5.67 0.69
N GLY A 325 -29.93 5.84 1.17
CA GLY A 325 -31.15 5.44 0.46
C GLY A 325 -31.47 6.29 -0.77
N ASP A 326 -30.63 7.28 -1.10
CA ASP A 326 -30.85 8.25 -2.17
C ASP A 326 -30.14 7.89 -3.47
N CYS A 327 -30.80 8.23 -4.56
CA CYS A 327 -30.26 8.14 -5.91
C CYS A 327 -29.39 9.38 -6.19
N LEU A 328 -28.10 9.20 -6.47
CA LEU A 328 -27.20 10.31 -6.82
C LEU A 328 -27.30 10.62 -8.31
N GLU A 329 -27.21 11.89 -8.68
CA GLU A 329 -27.25 12.29 -10.08
C GLU A 329 -25.84 12.26 -10.70
N SER A 330 -25.72 11.64 -11.86
CA SER A 330 -24.46 11.55 -12.62
C SER A 330 -23.82 12.91 -12.94
N ARG A 331 -24.58 14.02 -12.96
CA ARG A 331 -24.04 15.37 -13.18
C ARG A 331 -23.02 15.81 -12.13
N ALA A 332 -23.03 15.21 -10.94
CA ALA A 332 -22.04 15.46 -9.89
C ALA A 332 -20.61 15.12 -10.32
N PHE A 333 -20.45 14.21 -11.29
CA PHE A 333 -19.15 13.79 -11.81
C PHE A 333 -18.64 14.68 -12.95
N LYS A 334 -19.47 15.59 -13.48
CA LYS A 334 -19.21 16.33 -14.72
C LYS A 334 -17.92 17.15 -14.69
N GLU A 335 -17.61 17.79 -13.56
CA GLU A 335 -16.40 18.60 -13.43
C GLU A 335 -15.17 17.78 -12.96
N MET A 336 -15.33 16.52 -12.56
CA MET A 336 -14.24 15.61 -12.17
C MET A 336 -13.54 15.00 -13.39
N LYS A 337 -13.09 15.85 -14.31
CA LYS A 337 -12.60 15.46 -15.64
C LYS A 337 -11.36 14.58 -15.60
N ARG A 338 -10.60 14.59 -14.51
CA ARG A 338 -9.37 13.80 -14.32
C ARG A 338 -9.56 12.52 -13.50
N LEU A 339 -10.82 12.17 -13.17
CA LEU A 339 -11.14 10.96 -12.41
C LEU A 339 -10.64 9.71 -13.17
N ARG A 340 -9.75 8.96 -12.53
CA ARG A 340 -9.10 7.76 -13.09
C ARG A 340 -9.45 6.49 -12.33
N LEU A 341 -9.79 6.57 -11.04
CA LEU A 341 -10.21 5.44 -10.19
C LEU A 341 -11.60 5.70 -9.62
N LEU A 342 -12.54 4.78 -9.84
CA LEU A 342 -13.90 4.90 -9.32
C LEU A 342 -14.34 3.61 -8.62
N GLN A 343 -14.66 3.71 -7.33
CA GLN A 343 -15.26 2.62 -6.56
C GLN A 343 -16.63 3.03 -6.02
N LEU A 344 -17.64 2.23 -6.32
CA LEU A 344 -19.02 2.43 -5.91
C LEU A 344 -19.55 1.12 -5.32
N ASP A 345 -19.97 1.11 -4.06
CA ASP A 345 -20.55 -0.06 -3.41
C ASP A 345 -22.06 0.13 -3.22
N HIS A 346 -22.88 -0.53 -4.06
CA HIS A 346 -24.36 -0.50 -4.10
C HIS A 346 -25.00 0.89 -4.34
N VAL A 347 -24.22 1.89 -4.75
CA VAL A 347 -24.68 3.25 -5.10
C VAL A 347 -25.56 3.22 -6.36
N GLN A 348 -26.68 3.94 -6.31
CA GLN A 348 -27.56 4.17 -7.46
C GLN A 348 -27.24 5.53 -8.10
N LEU A 349 -26.84 5.52 -9.37
CA LEU A 349 -26.69 6.72 -10.19
C LEU A 349 -27.89 6.87 -11.14
N SER A 350 -28.44 8.08 -11.25
CA SER A 350 -29.40 8.49 -12.27
C SER A 350 -28.79 9.41 -13.32
N GLY A 351 -29.44 9.51 -14.48
CA GLY A 351 -29.04 10.40 -15.56
C GLY A 351 -27.98 9.82 -16.50
N ASP A 352 -27.24 10.71 -17.13
CA ASP A 352 -26.26 10.42 -18.18
C ASP A 352 -24.88 10.00 -17.62
N LEU A 353 -24.53 8.72 -17.76
CA LEU A 353 -23.21 8.21 -17.38
C LEU A 353 -22.06 8.78 -18.23
N GLY A 354 -22.35 9.49 -19.32
CA GLY A 354 -21.37 10.27 -20.09
C GLY A 354 -20.78 11.45 -19.32
N HIS A 355 -21.37 11.84 -18.19
CA HIS A 355 -20.75 12.79 -17.26
C HIS A 355 -19.55 12.22 -16.51
N ILE A 356 -19.41 10.89 -16.43
CA ILE A 356 -18.27 10.26 -15.77
C ILE A 356 -17.04 10.39 -16.69
N SER A 357 -15.88 10.67 -16.08
CA SER A 357 -14.64 10.94 -16.83
C SER A 357 -14.25 9.84 -17.81
N LYS A 358 -13.80 10.28 -19.00
CA LYS A 358 -13.18 9.43 -20.03
C LYS A 358 -11.76 8.98 -19.67
N GLN A 359 -11.19 9.51 -18.58
CA GLN A 359 -9.85 9.17 -18.09
C GLN A 359 -9.83 7.98 -17.13
N LEU A 360 -10.97 7.30 -16.92
CA LEU A 360 -11.04 6.11 -16.09
C LEU A 360 -10.05 5.03 -16.54
N ARG A 361 -9.39 4.41 -15.56
CA ARG A 361 -8.51 3.24 -15.70
C ARG A 361 -9.03 2.05 -14.90
N TRP A 362 -9.78 2.32 -13.83
CA TRP A 362 -10.37 1.30 -13.00
C TRP A 362 -11.76 1.70 -12.54
N ILE A 363 -12.66 0.72 -12.64
CA ILE A 363 -14.01 0.82 -12.09
C ILE A 363 -14.32 -0.41 -11.25
N CYS A 364 -14.75 -0.19 -10.02
CA CYS A 364 -15.28 -1.21 -9.13
C CYS A 364 -16.67 -0.79 -8.67
N TRP A 365 -17.71 -1.26 -9.35
CA TRP A 365 -19.09 -0.91 -9.05
C TRP A 365 -19.90 -2.13 -8.64
N ARG A 366 -19.93 -2.39 -7.33
CA ARG A 366 -20.71 -3.49 -6.76
C ARG A 366 -22.18 -3.11 -6.76
N GLY A 367 -23.05 -4.07 -7.09
CA GLY A 367 -24.48 -3.81 -7.14
C GLY A 367 -24.92 -2.93 -8.31
N PHE A 368 -24.15 -2.92 -9.42
CA PHE A 368 -24.47 -2.16 -10.63
C PHE A 368 -25.89 -2.48 -11.12
N ARG A 369 -26.78 -1.48 -11.14
CA ARG A 369 -28.23 -1.69 -11.27
C ARG A 369 -28.74 -1.72 -12.72
N TYR A 370 -27.93 -1.33 -13.70
CA TYR A 370 -28.37 -1.32 -15.09
C TYR A 370 -28.43 -2.74 -15.66
N ARG A 371 -29.37 -2.97 -16.58
CA ARG A 371 -29.51 -4.26 -17.28
C ARG A 371 -28.39 -4.53 -18.29
N TYR A 372 -27.70 -3.49 -18.72
CA TYR A 372 -26.54 -3.48 -19.60
C TYR A 372 -25.73 -2.20 -19.34
N ILE A 373 -24.46 -2.19 -19.72
CA ILE A 373 -23.61 -1.00 -19.64
C ILE A 373 -24.02 -0.03 -20.75
N PRO A 374 -24.44 1.20 -20.41
CA PRO A 374 -24.87 2.20 -21.39
C PRO A 374 -23.76 2.63 -22.34
N LYS A 375 -24.10 2.92 -23.62
CA LYS A 375 -23.12 3.31 -24.66
C LYS A 375 -22.43 4.65 -24.41
N ASN A 376 -23.11 5.57 -23.74
CA ASN A 376 -22.57 6.85 -23.27
C ASN A 376 -21.57 6.69 -22.12
N PHE A 377 -21.45 5.50 -21.52
CA PHE A 377 -20.43 5.26 -20.51
C PHE A 377 -19.07 4.97 -21.17
N HIS A 378 -18.22 5.98 -21.25
CA HIS A 378 -16.93 5.90 -21.95
C HIS A 378 -15.89 5.10 -21.17
N LEU A 379 -15.60 3.88 -21.62
CA LEU A 379 -14.68 2.93 -20.94
C LEU A 379 -13.44 2.57 -21.77
N GLU A 380 -13.19 3.26 -22.89
CA GLU A 380 -12.17 2.93 -23.90
C GLU A 380 -10.76 2.69 -23.33
N ASN A 381 -10.40 3.44 -22.28
CA ASN A 381 -9.06 3.38 -21.66
C ASN A 381 -9.00 2.54 -20.38
N VAL A 382 -10.08 1.86 -20.00
CA VAL A 382 -10.16 1.14 -18.73
C VAL A 382 -9.31 -0.13 -18.79
N ILE A 383 -8.52 -0.34 -17.73
CA ILE A 383 -7.69 -1.54 -17.52
C ILE A 383 -8.47 -2.63 -16.80
N ALA A 384 -9.33 -2.25 -15.85
CA ALA A 384 -10.05 -3.20 -15.03
C ALA A 384 -11.49 -2.76 -14.74
N ILE A 385 -12.43 -3.68 -14.96
CA ILE A 385 -13.86 -3.54 -14.66
C ILE A 385 -14.24 -4.63 -13.66
N ASP A 386 -14.69 -4.23 -12.46
CA ASP A 386 -15.31 -5.11 -11.45
C ASP A 386 -16.76 -4.66 -11.21
N LEU A 387 -17.72 -5.42 -11.75
CA LEU A 387 -19.17 -5.20 -11.60
C LEU A 387 -19.79 -6.38 -10.85
N LYS A 388 -19.19 -6.78 -9.73
CA LYS A 388 -19.74 -7.82 -8.86
C LYS A 388 -21.19 -7.54 -8.44
N ARG A 389 -21.97 -8.60 -8.33
CA ARG A 389 -23.37 -8.56 -7.88
C ARG A 389 -24.24 -7.63 -8.72
N SER A 390 -23.96 -7.52 -10.01
CA SER A 390 -24.72 -6.64 -10.91
C SER A 390 -26.10 -7.21 -11.29
N LEU A 391 -26.96 -6.32 -11.78
CA LEU A 391 -28.25 -6.65 -12.39
C LEU A 391 -28.15 -6.82 -13.92
N LEU A 392 -26.93 -7.00 -14.44
CA LEU A 392 -26.69 -7.18 -15.87
C LEU A 392 -27.42 -8.41 -16.40
N HIS A 393 -28.21 -8.20 -17.44
CA HIS A 393 -28.77 -9.27 -18.28
C HIS A 393 -27.86 -9.56 -19.48
N LEU A 394 -27.26 -8.50 -20.03
CA LEU A 394 -26.25 -8.46 -21.07
C LEU A 394 -25.18 -7.47 -20.63
N VAL A 395 -23.91 -7.68 -20.99
CA VAL A 395 -22.84 -6.77 -20.55
C VAL A 395 -22.87 -5.47 -21.34
N TRP A 396 -22.84 -5.53 -22.68
CA TRP A 396 -22.90 -4.36 -23.56
C TRP A 396 -23.95 -4.52 -24.66
N GLN A 397 -24.43 -3.39 -25.19
CA GLN A 397 -25.31 -3.35 -26.36
C GLN A 397 -24.52 -3.08 -27.64
N GLY A 398 -24.50 -4.07 -28.54
CA GLY A 398 -23.76 -3.97 -29.80
C GLY A 398 -22.26 -4.22 -29.63
N ARG A 399 -21.48 -3.85 -30.65
CA ARG A 399 -20.02 -4.02 -30.63
C ARG A 399 -19.37 -2.95 -29.76
N VAL A 400 -18.45 -3.37 -28.90
CA VAL A 400 -17.63 -2.52 -28.05
C VAL A 400 -16.17 -2.91 -28.24
N VAL A 401 -15.28 -1.91 -28.31
CA VAL A 401 -13.83 -2.11 -28.40
C VAL A 401 -13.19 -1.50 -27.16
N LEU A 402 -12.64 -2.35 -26.30
CA LEU A 402 -11.88 -1.95 -25.10
C LEU A 402 -10.48 -2.55 -25.21
N GLU A 403 -9.63 -1.91 -26.01
CA GLU A 403 -8.31 -2.44 -26.36
C GLU A 403 -7.40 -2.66 -25.16
N ARG A 404 -7.61 -1.90 -24.08
CA ARG A 404 -6.75 -1.91 -22.89
C ARG A 404 -7.31 -2.71 -21.72
N LEU A 405 -8.53 -3.26 -21.84
CA LEU A 405 -9.17 -4.00 -20.76
C LEU A 405 -8.44 -5.33 -20.52
N LYS A 406 -7.84 -5.47 -19.33
CA LYS A 406 -7.12 -6.66 -18.89
C LYS A 406 -7.92 -7.52 -17.91
N PHE A 407 -8.76 -6.89 -17.07
CA PHE A 407 -9.51 -7.60 -16.03
C PHE A 407 -11.00 -7.32 -16.13
N LEU A 408 -11.80 -8.36 -16.30
CA LEU A 408 -13.26 -8.29 -16.28
C LEU A 408 -13.82 -9.21 -15.22
N ASN A 409 -14.40 -8.61 -14.17
CA ASN A 409 -15.07 -9.34 -13.10
C ASN A 409 -16.55 -9.01 -13.09
N LEU A 410 -17.37 -10.04 -13.31
CA LEU A 410 -18.83 -9.98 -13.34
C LEU A 410 -19.44 -10.97 -12.34
N SER A 411 -18.68 -11.39 -11.33
CA SER A 411 -19.13 -12.42 -10.38
C SER A 411 -20.44 -12.07 -9.67
N HIS A 412 -21.22 -13.09 -9.34
CA HIS A 412 -22.53 -12.97 -8.70
C HIS A 412 -23.55 -12.16 -9.52
N SER A 413 -23.37 -12.02 -10.84
CA SER A 413 -24.35 -11.38 -11.72
C SER A 413 -25.49 -12.33 -12.02
N LYS A 414 -26.45 -12.40 -11.10
CA LYS A 414 -27.53 -13.41 -11.09
C LYS A 414 -28.45 -13.40 -12.31
N TYR A 415 -28.47 -12.30 -13.09
CA TYR A 415 -29.33 -12.15 -14.26
C TYR A 415 -28.63 -12.36 -15.60
N LEU A 416 -27.30 -12.48 -15.59
CA LEU A 416 -26.48 -12.62 -16.79
C LEU A 416 -26.71 -14.00 -17.40
N LYS A 417 -27.21 -14.05 -18.65
CA LYS A 417 -27.54 -15.30 -19.33
C LYS A 417 -26.45 -15.79 -20.27
N GLU A 418 -25.66 -14.86 -20.80
CA GLU A 418 -24.60 -15.11 -21.76
C GLU A 418 -23.44 -14.13 -21.51
N THR A 419 -22.21 -14.57 -21.79
CA THR A 419 -21.03 -13.69 -21.74
C THR A 419 -21.04 -12.66 -22.89
N PRO A 420 -20.24 -11.59 -22.83
CA PRO A 420 -20.17 -10.65 -23.95
C PRO A 420 -19.50 -11.26 -25.19
N ASP A 421 -19.65 -10.57 -26.32
CA ASP A 421 -18.71 -10.70 -27.43
C ASP A 421 -17.32 -10.18 -26.98
N PHE A 422 -16.32 -11.04 -27.15
CA PHE A 422 -14.93 -10.82 -26.77
C PHE A 422 -14.06 -10.28 -27.91
N SER A 423 -14.60 -10.16 -29.13
CA SER A 423 -13.83 -9.75 -30.32
C SER A 423 -13.19 -8.37 -30.20
N GLY A 424 -13.78 -7.48 -29.37
CA GLY A 424 -13.23 -6.15 -29.08
C GLY A 424 -12.42 -6.07 -27.79
N LEU A 425 -12.00 -7.20 -27.19
CA LEU A 425 -11.28 -7.26 -25.91
C LEU A 425 -9.90 -7.95 -26.04
N PRO A 426 -9.03 -7.50 -26.96
CA PRO A 426 -7.79 -8.22 -27.33
C PRO A 426 -6.78 -8.37 -26.18
N SER A 427 -6.80 -7.46 -25.20
CA SER A 427 -5.88 -7.46 -24.06
C SER A 427 -6.41 -8.19 -22.83
N LEU A 428 -7.57 -8.86 -22.89
CA LEU A 428 -8.17 -9.46 -21.70
C LEU A 428 -7.31 -10.61 -21.16
N GLU A 429 -6.87 -10.48 -19.91
CA GLU A 429 -6.00 -11.44 -19.21
C GLU A 429 -6.76 -12.26 -18.16
N GLN A 430 -7.77 -11.68 -17.51
CA GLN A 430 -8.60 -12.38 -16.54
C GLN A 430 -10.10 -12.12 -16.73
N LEU A 431 -10.87 -13.21 -16.77
CA LEU A 431 -12.32 -13.20 -16.82
C LEU A 431 -12.89 -13.95 -15.61
N ILE A 432 -13.59 -13.24 -14.74
CA ILE A 432 -14.13 -13.79 -13.50
C ILE A 432 -15.66 -13.67 -13.51
N LEU A 433 -16.32 -14.82 -13.58
CA LEU A 433 -17.77 -15.00 -13.70
C LEU A 433 -18.32 -15.91 -12.58
N LYS A 434 -17.58 -16.08 -11.48
CA LYS A 434 -18.00 -16.89 -10.32
C LYS A 434 -19.45 -16.60 -9.90
N ASP A 435 -20.23 -17.65 -9.64
CA ASP A 435 -21.62 -17.62 -9.16
C ASP A 435 -22.56 -16.78 -10.05
N CYS A 436 -22.37 -16.85 -11.37
CA CYS A 436 -23.36 -16.34 -12.31
C CYS A 436 -24.43 -17.41 -12.56
N ALA A 437 -25.32 -17.60 -11.59
CA ALA A 437 -26.26 -18.73 -11.53
C ALA A 437 -27.14 -18.92 -12.80
N ARG A 438 -27.44 -17.86 -13.55
CA ARG A 438 -28.24 -17.92 -14.80
C ARG A 438 -27.41 -17.97 -16.09
N LEU A 439 -26.09 -17.96 -15.99
CA LEU A 439 -25.20 -18.01 -17.15
C LEU A 439 -25.34 -19.39 -17.82
N ARG A 440 -25.87 -19.41 -19.05
CA ARG A 440 -26.15 -20.65 -19.79
C ARG A 440 -25.14 -20.92 -20.90
N LYS A 441 -24.56 -19.86 -21.45
CA LYS A 441 -23.71 -19.90 -22.64
C LYS A 441 -22.50 -18.98 -22.47
N VAL A 442 -21.36 -19.44 -22.99
CA VAL A 442 -20.17 -18.61 -23.21
C VAL A 442 -20.07 -18.35 -24.70
N HIS A 443 -19.89 -17.08 -25.07
CA HIS A 443 -19.85 -16.64 -26.46
C HIS A 443 -18.65 -17.25 -27.20
N PRO A 444 -18.81 -17.80 -28.42
CA PRO A 444 -17.73 -18.49 -29.15
C PRO A 444 -16.51 -17.62 -29.44
N SER A 445 -16.68 -16.31 -29.53
CA SER A 445 -15.55 -15.38 -29.73
C SER A 445 -14.52 -15.45 -28.59
N ILE A 446 -14.78 -16.15 -27.47
CA ILE A 446 -13.79 -16.34 -26.42
C ILE A 446 -12.47 -16.89 -27.00
N GLY A 447 -12.52 -17.70 -28.06
CA GLY A 447 -11.32 -18.25 -28.71
C GLY A 447 -10.41 -17.23 -29.39
N VAL A 448 -10.82 -15.96 -29.51
CA VAL A 448 -9.95 -14.88 -30.04
C VAL A 448 -9.04 -14.27 -28.97
N LEU A 449 -9.29 -14.57 -27.68
CA LEU A 449 -8.54 -14.00 -26.57
C LEU A 449 -7.15 -14.62 -26.46
N SER A 450 -6.16 -14.02 -27.12
CA SER A 450 -4.78 -14.52 -27.13
C SER A 450 -4.05 -14.34 -25.80
N ASN A 451 -4.48 -13.40 -24.95
CA ASN A 451 -3.80 -13.03 -23.71
C ASN A 451 -4.48 -13.57 -22.44
N ILE A 452 -5.63 -14.26 -22.56
CA ILE A 452 -6.39 -14.74 -21.40
C ILE A 452 -5.59 -15.80 -20.64
N ARG A 453 -5.37 -15.56 -19.34
CA ARG A 453 -4.63 -16.44 -18.42
C ARG A 453 -5.56 -17.14 -17.43
N VAL A 454 -6.62 -16.46 -17.00
CA VAL A 454 -7.56 -16.97 -16.00
C VAL A 454 -9.00 -16.84 -16.49
N ILE A 455 -9.72 -17.95 -16.46
CA ILE A 455 -11.18 -17.99 -16.60
C ILE A 455 -11.75 -18.65 -15.36
N ASN A 456 -12.55 -17.91 -14.59
CA ASN A 456 -13.26 -18.45 -13.44
C ASN A 456 -14.77 -18.45 -13.70
N LEU A 457 -15.34 -19.64 -13.84
CA LEU A 457 -16.77 -19.91 -14.00
C LEU A 457 -17.33 -20.72 -12.81
N GLU A 458 -16.63 -20.73 -11.68
CA GLU A 458 -17.04 -21.41 -10.45
C GLU A 458 -18.51 -21.13 -10.11
N ASP A 459 -19.26 -22.15 -9.68
CA ASP A 459 -20.68 -22.06 -9.29
C ASP A 459 -21.63 -21.49 -10.37
N CYS A 460 -21.24 -21.53 -11.65
CA CYS A 460 -22.14 -21.21 -12.76
C CYS A 460 -23.11 -22.38 -13.04
N THR A 461 -24.06 -22.58 -12.13
CA THR A 461 -24.92 -23.78 -12.10
C THR A 461 -25.81 -23.97 -13.33
N SER A 462 -26.18 -22.93 -14.07
CA SER A 462 -26.95 -23.06 -15.32
C SER A 462 -26.12 -23.31 -16.57
N LEU A 463 -24.78 -23.29 -16.48
CA LEU A 463 -23.89 -23.41 -17.62
C LEU A 463 -23.92 -24.85 -18.14
N ARG A 464 -24.27 -25.02 -19.42
CA ARG A 464 -24.48 -26.36 -20.00
C ARG A 464 -23.29 -26.89 -20.79
N TYR A 465 -22.60 -26.00 -21.51
CA TYR A 465 -21.48 -26.34 -22.37
C TYR A 465 -20.54 -25.14 -22.50
N LEU A 466 -19.27 -25.44 -22.81
CA LEU A 466 -18.29 -24.47 -23.26
C LEU A 466 -18.19 -24.51 -24.79
N PRO A 467 -17.96 -23.36 -25.46
CA PRO A 467 -17.71 -23.33 -26.90
C PRO A 467 -16.43 -24.11 -27.25
N ARG A 468 -16.38 -24.76 -28.43
CA ARG A 468 -15.18 -25.50 -28.89
C ARG A 468 -13.98 -24.57 -29.05
N GLU A 469 -14.24 -23.29 -29.27
CA GLU A 469 -13.27 -22.23 -29.37
C GLU A 469 -12.43 -22.04 -28.10
N ILE A 470 -12.88 -22.52 -26.95
CA ILE A 470 -12.08 -22.47 -25.71
C ILE A 470 -10.77 -23.24 -25.84
N TYR A 471 -10.72 -24.29 -26.68
CA TYR A 471 -9.49 -25.05 -26.96
C TYR A 471 -8.47 -24.28 -27.81
N LYS A 472 -8.84 -23.11 -28.35
CA LYS A 472 -7.92 -22.22 -29.09
C LYS A 472 -7.11 -21.32 -28.16
N LEU A 473 -7.44 -21.26 -26.87
CA LEU A 473 -6.82 -20.37 -25.89
C LEU A 473 -5.42 -20.84 -25.47
N ARG A 474 -4.39 -20.36 -26.17
CA ARG A 474 -2.99 -20.80 -25.94
C ARG A 474 -2.37 -20.28 -24.64
N SER A 475 -2.82 -19.13 -24.14
CA SER A 475 -2.24 -18.48 -22.95
C SER A 475 -2.96 -18.83 -21.64
N LEU A 476 -4.03 -19.64 -21.72
CA LEU A 476 -4.86 -19.97 -20.56
C LEU A 476 -4.07 -20.85 -19.59
N LYS A 477 -3.89 -20.38 -18.36
CA LYS A 477 -3.19 -21.09 -17.29
C LYS A 477 -4.17 -21.73 -16.30
N THR A 478 -5.30 -21.07 -16.04
CA THR A 478 -6.25 -21.49 -15.02
C THR A 478 -7.67 -21.41 -15.56
N LEU A 479 -8.37 -22.55 -15.56
CA LEU A 479 -9.80 -22.67 -15.85
C LEU A 479 -10.52 -23.28 -14.65
N ILE A 480 -11.37 -22.49 -13.98
CA ILE A 480 -12.12 -22.93 -12.79
C ILE A 480 -13.58 -23.20 -13.19
N LEU A 481 -14.01 -24.44 -13.00
CA LEU A 481 -15.36 -24.94 -13.34
C LEU A 481 -16.05 -25.65 -12.16
N SER A 482 -15.45 -25.61 -10.95
CA SER A 482 -16.02 -26.22 -9.74
C SER A 482 -17.44 -25.69 -9.50
N GLY A 483 -18.36 -26.57 -9.08
CA GLY A 483 -19.75 -26.18 -8.82
C GLY A 483 -20.62 -25.93 -10.06
N CYS A 484 -20.11 -26.13 -11.28
CA CYS A 484 -20.92 -26.07 -12.51
C CYS A 484 -21.75 -27.37 -12.71
N SER A 485 -22.79 -27.55 -11.90
CA SER A 485 -23.55 -28.82 -11.81
C SER A 485 -24.24 -29.28 -13.11
N ASN A 486 -24.61 -28.36 -14.00
CA ASN A 486 -25.24 -28.69 -15.29
C ASN A 486 -24.26 -28.77 -16.47
N LEU A 487 -22.94 -28.61 -16.23
CA LEU A 487 -21.94 -28.62 -17.28
C LEU A 487 -21.75 -30.05 -17.78
N ARG A 488 -22.06 -30.28 -19.07
CA ARG A 488 -21.87 -31.57 -19.73
C ARG A 488 -20.62 -31.52 -20.61
N SER A 489 -19.84 -32.59 -20.62
CA SER A 489 -18.83 -32.80 -21.67
C SER A 489 -19.56 -32.92 -23.01
N ARG A 490 -19.05 -32.25 -24.06
CA ARG A 490 -19.50 -32.57 -25.43
C ARG A 490 -18.92 -33.94 -25.79
N GLU A 491 -19.61 -35.00 -25.42
CA GLU A 491 -19.47 -36.27 -26.14
C GLU A 491 -20.25 -36.17 -27.45
N LYS A 492 -19.51 -36.08 -28.56
CA LYS A 492 -19.72 -36.83 -29.81
C LYS A 492 -18.86 -36.23 -30.92
N ILE A 493 -17.96 -37.10 -31.39
CA ILE A 493 -17.07 -36.98 -32.57
C ILE A 493 -17.93 -36.83 -33.81
#